data_AF-A0A820TDU3-F1
#
_entry.id   AF-A0A820TDU3-F1
#
_cell.length_a   1.000
_cell.length_b   1.000
_cell.length_c   1.000
_cell.angle_alpha   90.00
_cell.angle_beta   90.00
_cell.angle_gamma   90.00
#
_symmetry.space_group_name_H-M   'P 1'
#
loop_
_entity.id
_entity.type
_entity.pdbx_description
1 polymer ?
#
loop_
_entity_poly.entity_id
_entity_poly.type
_entity_poly.pdbx_seq_one_letter_code
_entity_poly.pdbx_strand_id
1 'polypeptide(L)'
;MSCDFRGNDLSSALIASQFCGGKCSQTQGCTHFTWTQYSGGTCWMKSGAVSKSDAVSTSDPTMVCGVVNIAGPNPDLGPVLSGVLATRHGAYESGACALPTSNYVVVNPVALGDISTLQQLKFRPDLCGHVLKVDCGNGPLDIVITNSNYGGGLDLYGSTWDKLTNNKPPGQTYCNVQLTSRNAFSFQEPRCYYKPGTDNNNAYYHNVGLLNTGSRIVRGATIDNRAGQHRGDNPYYAFDFGPIDGNKQVVFTFEDGTTYSVFLRDCVYQGSEQMWS
;
A
#
# COMPACT_ATOMS: atom_id res chain seq x y z
N MET A 1 -9.05 30.36 1.96
CA MET A 1 -10.39 30.22 2.56
C MET A 1 -10.19 29.98 4.04
N SER A 2 -10.89 30.73 4.89
CA SER A 2 -10.80 30.57 6.34
C SER A 2 -11.70 29.43 6.79
N CYS A 3 -11.21 28.62 7.71
CA CYS A 3 -11.81 27.33 8.01
C CYS A 3 -11.66 26.94 9.48
N ASP A 4 -12.45 25.96 9.90
CA ASP A 4 -12.50 25.41 11.25
C ASP A 4 -12.84 23.91 11.20
N PHE A 5 -12.42 23.19 12.25
CA PHE A 5 -12.90 21.86 12.59
C PHE A 5 -13.54 21.96 13.97
N ARG A 6 -14.86 21.84 14.08
CA ARG A 6 -15.53 22.10 15.37
C ARG A 6 -15.27 20.97 16.38
N GLY A 7 -14.82 21.35 17.59
CA GLY A 7 -14.63 20.44 18.72
C GLY A 7 -13.36 19.59 18.66
N ASN A 8 -13.37 18.47 19.40
CA ASN A 8 -12.25 17.51 19.53
C ASN A 8 -10.90 18.11 19.97
N ASP A 9 -10.94 19.19 20.75
CA ASP A 9 -9.73 19.84 21.28
C ASP A 9 -8.98 18.92 22.26
N LEU A 10 -7.75 18.57 21.89
CA LEU A 10 -6.80 17.88 22.76
C LEU A 10 -6.12 18.85 23.73
N SER A 11 -5.67 19.98 23.19
CA SER A 11 -4.90 20.99 23.92
C SER A 11 -4.87 22.29 23.13
N SER A 12 -4.38 23.36 23.76
CA SER A 12 -4.19 24.66 23.10
C SER A 12 -2.82 25.26 23.43
N ALA A 13 -2.34 26.13 22.54
CA ALA A 13 -1.08 26.86 22.72
C ALA A 13 -1.19 28.27 22.13
N LEU A 14 -0.67 29.26 22.86
CA LEU A 14 -0.51 30.63 22.37
C LEU A 14 0.67 30.67 21.39
N ILE A 15 0.38 30.83 20.10
CA ILE A 15 1.39 30.78 19.04
C ILE A 15 0.84 31.48 17.78
N ALA A 16 1.72 32.01 16.93
CA ALA A 16 1.29 32.59 15.65
C ALA A 16 0.72 31.52 14.70
N SER A 17 -0.22 31.93 13.84
CA SER A 17 -0.98 31.03 12.96
C SER A 17 -0.10 30.15 12.08
N GLN A 18 1.00 30.69 11.55
CA GLN A 18 1.91 29.94 10.67
C GLN A 18 2.60 28.74 11.35
N PHE A 19 2.68 28.73 12.69
CA PHE A 19 3.32 27.65 13.45
C PHE A 19 2.33 26.63 14.01
N CYS A 20 1.02 26.85 13.86
CA CYS A 20 0.00 26.00 14.45
C CYS A 20 0.02 24.57 13.88
N GLY A 21 0.26 24.42 12.57
CA GLY A 21 0.45 23.11 11.95
C GLY A 21 1.65 22.34 12.53
N GLY A 22 2.82 22.98 12.62
CA GLY A 22 3.99 22.35 13.23
C GLY A 22 3.79 21.98 14.70
N LYS A 23 3.11 22.84 15.47
CA LYS A 23 2.77 22.57 16.87
C LYS A 23 1.84 21.36 17.00
N CYS A 24 0.83 21.24 16.14
CA CYS A 24 -0.04 20.08 16.11
C CYS A 24 0.72 18.82 15.68
N SER A 25 1.59 18.85 14.66
CA SER A 25 2.43 17.69 14.29
C SER A 25 3.34 17.18 15.41
N GLN A 26 3.73 18.03 16.37
CA GLN A 26 4.55 17.65 17.54
C GLN A 26 3.72 17.20 18.75
N THR A 27 2.41 17.43 18.74
CA THR A 27 1.52 17.04 19.84
C THR A 27 0.98 15.64 19.57
N GLN A 28 1.31 14.70 20.47
CA GLN A 28 0.88 13.31 20.37
C GLN A 28 -0.65 13.21 20.25
N GLY A 29 -1.12 12.53 19.20
CA GLY A 29 -2.55 12.32 18.93
C GLY A 29 -3.22 13.45 18.14
N CYS A 30 -2.51 14.55 17.82
CA CYS A 30 -3.08 15.62 17.01
C CYS A 30 -3.17 15.20 15.54
N THR A 31 -4.38 15.24 14.99
CA THR A 31 -4.65 14.92 13.58
C THR A 31 -4.96 16.16 12.76
N HIS A 32 -5.44 17.21 13.41
CA HIS A 32 -5.79 18.47 12.76
C HIS A 32 -5.77 19.62 13.77
N PHE A 33 -5.83 20.83 13.27
CA PHE A 33 -5.83 22.03 14.11
C PHE A 33 -6.78 23.09 13.60
N THR A 34 -7.09 24.02 14.49
CA THR A 34 -7.68 25.31 14.13
C THR A 34 -6.94 26.39 14.90
N TRP A 35 -6.58 27.46 14.24
CA TRP A 35 -6.01 28.65 14.83
C TRP A 35 -7.03 29.78 14.83
N THR A 36 -7.14 30.49 15.95
CA THR A 36 -8.03 31.65 16.10
C THR A 36 -7.31 32.83 16.74
N GLN A 37 -7.88 34.03 16.62
CA GLN A 37 -7.34 35.25 17.24
C GLN A 37 -7.58 35.31 18.78
N TYR A 38 -8.16 34.26 19.37
CA TYR A 38 -8.40 34.19 20.80
C TYR A 38 -7.11 34.46 21.60
N SER A 39 -7.20 35.30 22.64
CA SER A 39 -6.07 35.69 23.49
C SER A 39 -4.83 36.18 22.75
N GLY A 40 -5.00 36.83 21.60
CA GLY A 40 -3.88 37.34 20.78
C GLY A 40 -3.27 36.29 19.84
N GLY A 41 -3.85 35.09 19.77
CA GLY A 41 -3.46 34.03 18.85
C GLY A 41 -3.36 32.68 19.54
N THR A 42 -4.35 31.82 19.35
CA THR A 42 -4.40 30.47 19.94
C THR A 42 -4.51 29.40 18.87
N CYS A 43 -3.61 28.43 18.93
CA CYS A 43 -3.67 27.19 18.19
C CYS A 43 -4.40 26.11 19.02
N TRP A 44 -5.47 25.58 18.48
CA TRP A 44 -6.27 24.50 19.05
C TRP A 44 -5.90 23.20 18.34
N MET A 45 -5.20 22.32 19.05
CA MET A 45 -4.76 21.01 18.58
C MET A 45 -5.87 20.01 18.81
N LYS A 46 -6.26 19.25 17.78
CA LYS A 46 -7.45 18.41 17.78
C LYS A 46 -7.16 16.97 17.35
N SER A 47 -8.00 16.05 17.78
CA SER A 47 -7.90 14.60 17.47
C SER A 47 -9.13 14.06 16.74
N GLY A 48 -9.02 12.82 16.27
CA GLY A 48 -10.09 12.12 15.54
C GLY A 48 -9.80 12.02 14.05
N ALA A 49 -10.57 11.16 13.38
CA ALA A 49 -10.46 10.95 11.94
C ALA A 49 -11.17 12.09 11.20
N VAL A 50 -10.41 12.89 10.46
CA VAL A 50 -10.93 13.98 9.62
C VAL A 50 -10.17 14.04 8.30
N SER A 51 -10.83 14.58 7.30
CA SER A 51 -10.32 14.87 5.97
C SER A 51 -10.48 16.37 5.67
N LYS A 52 -9.88 16.85 4.57
CA LYS A 52 -10.04 18.25 4.16
C LYS A 52 -11.50 18.63 3.87
N SER A 53 -12.35 17.68 3.48
CA SER A 53 -13.78 17.92 3.22
C SER A 53 -14.61 18.13 4.49
N ASP A 54 -14.08 17.75 5.66
CA ASP A 54 -14.77 17.95 6.94
C ASP A 54 -14.55 19.36 7.51
N ALA A 55 -13.68 20.16 6.88
CA ALA A 55 -13.45 21.54 7.26
C ALA A 55 -14.66 22.41 6.95
N VAL A 56 -15.17 23.13 7.96
CA VAL A 56 -16.26 24.09 7.77
C VAL A 56 -15.69 25.46 7.43
N SER A 57 -16.34 26.15 6.50
CA SER A 57 -15.98 27.53 6.18
C SER A 57 -16.41 28.48 7.29
N THR A 58 -15.60 29.50 7.57
CA THR A 58 -15.90 30.51 8.59
C THR A 58 -16.00 31.90 7.96
N SER A 59 -16.72 32.80 8.62
CA SER A 59 -16.78 34.23 8.26
C SER A 59 -15.62 35.04 8.84
N ASP A 60 -14.83 34.46 9.74
CA ASP A 60 -13.65 35.10 10.32
C ASP A 60 -12.44 34.89 9.39
N PRO A 61 -11.96 35.93 8.70
CA PRO A 61 -10.88 35.79 7.73
C PRO A 61 -9.54 35.42 8.38
N THR A 62 -9.41 35.59 9.70
CA THR A 62 -8.17 35.31 10.44
C THR A 62 -8.02 33.84 10.84
N MET A 63 -9.11 33.07 10.83
CA MET A 63 -9.07 31.66 11.20
C MET A 63 -8.35 30.82 10.15
N VAL A 64 -7.44 29.98 10.63
CA VAL A 64 -6.68 29.05 9.79
C VAL A 64 -6.85 27.65 10.37
N CYS A 65 -7.34 26.72 9.57
CA CYS A 65 -7.37 25.31 9.94
C CYS A 65 -6.51 24.49 8.99
N GLY A 66 -6.14 23.29 9.45
CA GLY A 66 -5.42 22.34 8.61
C GLY A 66 -5.48 20.96 9.22
N VAL A 67 -5.49 19.96 8.36
CA VAL A 67 -5.18 18.59 8.75
C VAL A 67 -3.66 18.50 8.82
N VAL A 68 -3.10 18.18 9.99
CA VAL A 68 -1.68 17.86 10.03
C VAL A 68 -1.53 16.47 9.47
N ASN A 69 -0.87 16.39 8.33
CA ASN A 69 -0.10 15.21 8.06
C ASN A 69 0.92 15.17 9.19
N ILE A 70 0.75 14.27 10.17
CA ILE A 70 1.84 13.92 11.08
C ILE A 70 3.02 13.68 10.14
N ALA A 71 4.10 14.44 10.29
CA ALA A 71 5.34 14.19 9.58
C ALA A 71 5.97 12.90 10.15
N GLY A 72 5.28 11.81 9.91
CA GLY A 72 5.75 10.46 9.74
C GLY A 72 5.38 10.05 8.31
N PRO A 73 5.66 8.80 7.91
CA PRO A 73 5.39 8.34 6.55
C PRO A 73 3.92 8.58 6.20
N ASN A 74 3.67 8.92 4.93
CA ASN A 74 2.34 9.06 4.32
C ASN A 74 1.30 8.19 5.05
N PRO A 75 0.18 8.74 5.55
CA PRO A 75 -0.81 7.99 6.35
C PRO A 75 -1.36 6.74 5.63
N ASP A 76 -1.22 6.63 4.31
CA ASP A 76 -1.55 5.44 3.52
C ASP A 76 -0.48 4.32 3.54
N LEU A 77 0.73 4.59 4.05
CA LEU A 77 1.90 3.70 4.00
C LEU A 77 2.16 2.94 5.30
N GLY A 78 1.46 3.31 6.37
CA GLY A 78 1.67 2.73 7.70
C GLY A 78 3.04 3.04 8.31
N PRO A 79 3.27 2.64 9.58
CA PRO A 79 4.52 2.88 10.29
C PRO A 79 5.71 2.16 9.65
N VAL A 80 6.92 2.68 9.90
CA VAL A 80 8.16 1.92 9.71
C VAL A 80 8.22 0.85 10.79
N LEU A 81 8.29 -0.41 10.38
CA LEU A 81 8.42 -1.56 11.25
C LEU A 81 9.90 -1.87 11.42
N SER A 82 10.41 -1.75 12.65
CA SER A 82 11.82 -2.00 12.96
C SER A 82 12.03 -3.40 13.53
N GLY A 83 13.23 -3.95 13.34
CA GLY A 83 13.59 -5.25 13.91
C GLY A 83 12.87 -6.43 13.26
N VAL A 84 12.46 -6.28 12.00
CA VAL A 84 11.86 -7.38 11.23
C VAL A 84 12.97 -8.36 10.85
N LEU A 85 12.81 -9.63 11.22
CA LEU A 85 13.75 -10.68 10.84
C LEU A 85 13.82 -10.79 9.31
N ALA A 86 15.02 -10.83 8.77
CA ALA A 86 15.26 -11.10 7.36
C ALA A 86 16.25 -12.25 7.18
N THR A 87 15.94 -13.17 6.29
CA THR A 87 16.78 -14.31 5.90
C THR A 87 17.20 -14.21 4.45
N ARG A 88 18.20 -15.00 4.06
CA ARG A 88 18.66 -15.12 2.67
C ARG A 88 17.91 -16.27 1.97
N HIS A 89 17.23 -15.96 0.86
CA HIS A 89 16.48 -16.90 0.01
C HIS A 89 17.22 -17.32 -1.25
N GLY A 90 17.75 -18.54 -1.26
CA GLY A 90 18.61 -19.12 -2.30
C GLY A 90 18.00 -19.50 -3.64
N ALA A 91 16.87 -18.92 -4.06
CA ALA A 91 16.10 -19.42 -5.20
C ALA A 91 16.19 -18.57 -6.48
N TYR A 92 15.87 -19.23 -7.59
CA TYR A 92 15.49 -18.62 -8.86
C TYR A 92 14.14 -19.21 -9.29
N GLU A 93 13.07 -18.43 -9.19
CA GLU A 93 11.69 -18.94 -9.28
C GLU A 93 10.69 -17.84 -9.66
N SER A 94 9.47 -18.20 -10.01
CA SER A 94 8.41 -17.24 -10.27
C SER A 94 7.76 -16.66 -9.01
N GLY A 95 7.86 -17.39 -7.90
CA GLY A 95 7.25 -17.05 -6.62
C GLY A 95 5.73 -17.29 -6.60
N ALA A 96 5.18 -17.48 -5.41
CA ALA A 96 3.77 -17.86 -5.24
C ALA A 96 2.79 -16.77 -5.70
N CYS A 97 3.24 -15.52 -5.81
CA CYS A 97 2.42 -14.42 -6.29
C CYS A 97 2.02 -14.52 -7.77
N ALA A 98 2.68 -15.38 -8.57
CA ALA A 98 2.40 -15.55 -10.00
C ALA A 98 2.29 -14.21 -10.75
N LEU A 99 3.25 -13.30 -10.50
CA LEU A 99 3.26 -11.98 -11.13
C LEU A 99 3.54 -12.12 -12.64
N PRO A 100 2.90 -11.31 -13.50
CA PRO A 100 3.02 -11.46 -14.95
C PRO A 100 4.39 -10.97 -15.43
N THR A 101 4.93 -11.60 -16.48
CA THR A 101 6.07 -11.02 -17.22
C THR A 101 5.70 -9.63 -17.75
N SER A 102 6.48 -8.61 -17.37
CA SER A 102 6.20 -7.21 -17.70
C SER A 102 7.42 -6.32 -17.48
N ASN A 103 7.28 -5.02 -17.71
CA ASN A 103 8.35 -4.04 -17.52
C ASN A 103 8.36 -3.52 -16.07
N TYR A 104 9.12 -4.20 -15.20
CA TYR A 104 9.32 -3.79 -13.80
C TYR A 104 10.42 -2.74 -13.66
N VAL A 105 10.18 -1.71 -12.85
CA VAL A 105 11.18 -0.71 -12.41
C VAL A 105 11.68 -0.99 -11.00
N VAL A 106 10.95 -1.79 -10.22
CA VAL A 106 11.40 -2.37 -8.95
C VAL A 106 11.63 -3.85 -9.18
N VAL A 107 12.90 -4.25 -9.17
CA VAL A 107 13.34 -5.59 -9.60
C VAL A 107 13.99 -6.39 -8.49
N ASN A 108 13.91 -5.92 -7.24
CA ASN A 108 14.51 -6.59 -6.08
C ASN A 108 13.41 -7.41 -5.38
N PRO A 109 13.40 -8.74 -5.51
CA PRO A 109 12.31 -9.58 -5.00
C PRO A 109 12.46 -9.92 -3.51
N VAL A 110 11.33 -10.21 -2.87
CA VAL A 110 11.25 -10.73 -1.49
C VAL A 110 10.08 -11.70 -1.35
N ALA A 111 10.30 -12.78 -0.59
CA ALA A 111 9.22 -13.56 -0.02
C ALA A 111 8.81 -12.92 1.32
N LEU A 112 7.57 -12.48 1.43
CA LEU A 112 7.07 -11.82 2.64
C LEU A 112 6.41 -12.85 3.55
N GLY A 113 6.76 -12.85 4.83
CA GLY A 113 6.20 -13.75 5.83
C GLY A 113 5.11 -13.12 6.70
N ASP A 114 4.83 -13.74 7.84
CA ASP A 114 3.68 -13.42 8.69
C ASP A 114 4.00 -13.38 10.20
N ILE A 115 5.29 -13.34 10.57
CA ILE A 115 5.70 -13.16 11.97
C ILE A 115 5.14 -11.87 12.59
N SER A 116 5.05 -11.84 13.91
CA SER A 116 4.42 -10.74 14.67
C SER A 116 5.04 -9.36 14.41
N THR A 117 6.36 -9.28 14.15
CA THR A 117 7.06 -8.01 13.90
C THR A 117 6.62 -7.33 12.60
N LEU A 118 6.01 -8.08 11.67
CA LEU A 118 5.45 -7.52 10.44
C LEU A 118 4.09 -6.84 10.64
N GLN A 119 3.42 -7.00 11.78
CA GLN A 119 2.17 -6.28 12.12
C GLN A 119 1.15 -6.25 10.96
N GLN A 120 0.87 -5.08 10.39
CA GLN A 120 -0.06 -4.90 9.26
C GLN A 120 0.50 -5.34 7.90
N LEU A 121 1.82 -5.55 7.80
CA LEU A 121 2.54 -6.06 6.64
C LEU A 121 2.75 -7.57 6.69
N LYS A 122 2.03 -8.30 7.57
CA LYS A 122 1.96 -9.76 7.45
C LYS A 122 1.45 -10.14 6.08
N PHE A 123 2.05 -11.16 5.49
CA PHE A 123 1.71 -11.60 4.14
C PHE A 123 0.23 -11.90 4.01
N ARG A 124 -0.33 -11.37 2.93
CA ARG A 124 -1.65 -11.63 2.42
C ARG A 124 -1.51 -11.65 0.89
N PRO A 125 -2.26 -12.48 0.15
CA PRO A 125 -2.19 -12.50 -1.30
C PRO A 125 -2.38 -11.12 -1.94
N ASP A 126 -3.18 -10.25 -1.33
CA ASP A 126 -3.42 -8.87 -1.77
C ASP A 126 -2.16 -7.96 -1.76
N LEU A 127 -1.10 -8.36 -1.04
CA LEU A 127 0.16 -7.62 -0.98
C LEU A 127 1.12 -7.96 -2.13
N CYS A 128 0.83 -9.02 -2.89
CA CYS A 128 1.64 -9.41 -4.04
C CYS A 128 1.77 -8.25 -5.06
N GLY A 129 3.00 -7.98 -5.49
CA GLY A 129 3.30 -6.90 -6.43
C GLY A 129 3.38 -5.50 -5.83
N HIS A 130 3.05 -5.32 -4.54
CA HIS A 130 3.32 -4.07 -3.83
C HIS A 130 4.81 -3.91 -3.51
N VAL A 131 5.22 -2.66 -3.35
CA VAL A 131 6.61 -2.27 -3.10
C VAL A 131 6.82 -1.89 -1.64
N LEU A 132 7.80 -2.53 -1.01
CA LEU A 132 8.29 -2.18 0.32
C LEU A 132 9.59 -1.39 0.21
N LYS A 133 9.79 -0.43 1.11
CA LYS A 133 11.09 0.20 1.38
C LYS A 133 11.72 -0.51 2.55
N VAL A 134 12.90 -1.08 2.35
CA VAL A 134 13.59 -1.90 3.34
C VAL A 134 15.00 -1.38 3.55
N ASP A 135 15.47 -1.36 4.79
CA ASP A 135 16.86 -1.07 5.15
C ASP A 135 17.38 -2.10 6.16
N CYS A 136 18.44 -2.82 5.80
CA CYS A 136 19.09 -3.83 6.65
C CYS A 136 20.51 -3.42 7.09
N GLY A 137 20.80 -2.11 7.06
CA GLY A 137 22.08 -1.52 7.45
C GLY A 137 23.00 -1.11 6.31
N ASN A 138 22.55 -1.22 5.04
CA ASN A 138 23.24 -0.68 3.86
C ASN A 138 22.41 0.37 3.11
N GLY A 139 21.49 1.02 3.82
CA GLY A 139 20.61 2.05 3.29
C GLY A 139 19.32 1.48 2.68
N PRO A 140 18.32 2.36 2.47
CA PRO A 140 17.00 1.96 2.03
C PRO A 140 16.99 1.53 0.56
N LEU A 141 16.31 0.41 0.28
CA LEU A 141 16.07 -0.13 -1.05
C LEU A 141 14.58 -0.41 -1.23
N ASP A 142 14.05 -0.06 -2.40
CA ASP A 142 12.70 -0.46 -2.79
C ASP A 142 12.74 -1.91 -3.33
N ILE A 143 11.89 -2.76 -2.78
CA ILE A 143 11.77 -4.19 -3.08
C ILE A 143 10.31 -4.55 -3.38
N VAL A 144 10.08 -5.55 -4.22
CA VAL A 144 8.74 -5.99 -4.63
C VAL A 144 8.39 -7.32 -3.98
N ILE A 145 7.16 -7.46 -3.48
CA ILE A 145 6.67 -8.69 -2.87
C ILE A 145 6.30 -9.68 -3.97
N THR A 146 7.02 -10.79 -4.04
CA THR A 146 6.91 -11.78 -5.15
C THR A 146 6.57 -13.17 -4.68
N ASN A 147 6.71 -13.45 -3.38
CA ASN A 147 6.47 -14.77 -2.82
C ASN A 147 5.97 -14.68 -1.37
N SER A 148 5.54 -15.81 -0.81
CA SER A 148 5.14 -15.97 0.59
C SER A 148 6.26 -16.67 1.40
N ASN A 149 6.38 -16.33 2.68
CA ASN A 149 7.32 -16.94 3.63
C ASN A 149 6.62 -17.24 4.97
N TYR A 150 5.60 -18.09 4.95
CA TYR A 150 4.82 -18.41 6.14
C TYR A 150 5.69 -18.94 7.29
N GLY A 151 5.43 -18.43 8.50
CA GLY A 151 6.24 -18.67 9.70
C GLY A 151 7.51 -17.81 9.79
N GLY A 152 7.84 -17.05 8.74
CA GLY A 152 9.06 -16.26 8.63
C GLY A 152 8.83 -14.75 8.58
N GLY A 153 9.94 -14.00 8.46
CA GLY A 153 9.95 -12.57 8.21
C GLY A 153 10.11 -12.27 6.73
N LEU A 154 11.05 -11.39 6.38
CA LEU A 154 11.48 -11.23 4.99
C LEU A 154 12.38 -12.40 4.60
N ASP A 155 12.13 -13.03 3.46
CA ASP A 155 13.12 -13.90 2.81
C ASP A 155 13.64 -13.19 1.55
N LEU A 156 14.81 -12.59 1.69
CA LEU A 156 15.39 -11.76 0.65
C LEU A 156 16.12 -12.64 -0.34
N TYR A 157 15.68 -12.59 -1.60
CA TYR A 157 16.37 -13.23 -2.71
C TYR A 157 17.83 -12.77 -2.79
N GLY A 158 18.69 -13.56 -3.44
CA GLY A 158 20.14 -13.31 -3.42
C GLY A 158 20.47 -11.91 -3.92
N SER A 159 19.85 -11.51 -5.03
CA SER A 159 20.08 -10.17 -5.61
C SER A 159 19.63 -9.02 -4.70
N THR A 160 18.62 -9.24 -3.86
CA THR A 160 18.10 -8.25 -2.89
C THR A 160 18.94 -8.24 -1.62
N TRP A 161 19.29 -9.42 -1.10
CA TRP A 161 20.12 -9.60 0.10
C TRP A 161 21.47 -8.90 -0.07
N ASP A 162 22.14 -9.12 -1.20
CA ASP A 162 23.47 -8.56 -1.47
C ASP A 162 23.45 -7.02 -1.43
N LYS A 163 22.41 -6.40 -1.98
CA LYS A 163 22.23 -4.94 -1.96
C LYS A 163 21.92 -4.40 -0.58
N LEU A 164 21.01 -5.03 0.16
CA LEU A 164 20.56 -4.55 1.47
C LEU A 164 21.58 -4.78 2.59
N THR A 165 22.48 -5.75 2.42
CA THR A 165 23.42 -6.16 3.47
C THR A 165 24.88 -5.83 3.18
N ASN A 166 25.17 -5.26 2.00
CA ASN A 166 26.52 -5.07 1.48
C ASN A 166 27.27 -6.41 1.29
N ASN A 167 26.65 -7.33 0.55
CA ASN A 167 27.21 -8.64 0.21
C ASN A 167 27.62 -9.49 1.43
N LYS A 168 26.84 -9.44 2.53
CA LYS A 168 27.10 -10.34 3.66
C LYS A 168 26.90 -11.79 3.25
N PRO A 169 27.62 -12.75 3.85
CA PRO A 169 27.36 -14.17 3.64
C PRO A 169 25.88 -14.53 3.91
N PRO A 170 25.35 -15.59 3.27
CA PRO A 170 24.01 -16.10 3.56
C PRO A 170 23.77 -16.31 5.06
N GLY A 171 22.65 -15.78 5.58
CA GLY A 171 22.35 -15.86 7.00
C GLY A 171 21.07 -15.13 7.37
N GLN A 172 21.07 -14.51 8.55
CA GLN A 172 19.96 -13.74 9.10
C GLN A 172 20.40 -12.32 9.49
N THR A 173 19.49 -11.37 9.38
CA THR A 173 19.68 -9.99 9.83
C THR A 173 18.35 -9.37 10.25
N TYR A 174 18.36 -8.10 10.62
CA TYR A 174 17.17 -7.36 11.02
C TYR A 174 17.06 -6.10 10.18
N CYS A 175 15.85 -5.82 9.71
CA CYS A 175 15.59 -4.71 8.81
C CYS A 175 14.47 -3.81 9.32
N ASN A 176 14.51 -2.56 8.86
CA ASN A 176 13.39 -1.63 8.92
C ASN A 176 12.57 -1.79 7.63
N VAL A 177 11.24 -1.82 7.74
CA VAL A 177 10.33 -2.16 6.63
C VAL A 177 9.14 -1.21 6.60
N GLN A 178 8.74 -0.77 5.42
CA GLN A 178 7.58 0.09 5.22
C GLN A 178 6.94 -0.14 3.86
N LEU A 179 5.61 -0.11 3.78
CA LEU A 179 4.89 -0.07 2.50
C LEU A 179 5.17 1.25 1.77
N THR A 180 5.17 1.25 0.45
CA THR A 180 5.37 2.46 -0.35
C THR A 180 4.19 2.71 -1.29
N SER A 181 4.08 3.94 -1.77
CA SER A 181 3.20 4.29 -2.89
C SER A 181 3.88 4.10 -4.24
N ARG A 182 5.11 3.56 -4.26
CA ARG A 182 5.88 3.35 -5.49
C ARG A 182 5.27 2.18 -6.25
N ASN A 183 5.07 2.42 -7.53
CA ASN A 183 4.66 1.42 -8.49
C ASN A 183 5.83 0.51 -8.88
N ALA A 184 5.57 -0.81 -8.92
CA ALA A 184 6.57 -1.81 -9.30
C ALA A 184 6.87 -1.79 -10.82
N PHE A 185 5.92 -1.30 -11.62
CA PHE A 185 5.99 -1.29 -13.08
C PHE A 185 6.37 0.07 -13.65
N SER A 186 6.83 0.08 -14.91
CA SER A 186 7.24 1.32 -15.61
C SER A 186 6.09 2.22 -16.03
N PHE A 187 4.85 1.71 -16.02
CA PHE A 187 3.65 2.48 -16.36
C PHE A 187 3.01 3.06 -15.09
N GLN A 188 2.28 4.17 -15.23
CA GLN A 188 1.77 4.92 -14.07
C GLN A 188 0.42 4.41 -13.56
N GLU A 189 -0.46 3.96 -14.45
CA GLU A 189 -1.84 3.59 -14.10
C GLU A 189 -1.96 2.17 -13.53
N PRO A 190 -2.98 1.90 -12.70
CA PRO A 190 -3.39 0.53 -12.37
C PRO A 190 -3.67 -0.28 -13.63
N ARG A 191 -3.35 -1.57 -13.60
CA ARG A 191 -3.56 -2.46 -14.75
C ARG A 191 -4.14 -3.79 -14.32
N CYS A 192 -5.23 -4.16 -14.97
CA CYS A 192 -5.82 -5.48 -14.83
C CYS A 192 -5.01 -6.50 -15.63
N TYR A 193 -4.77 -7.65 -15.03
CA TYR A 193 -4.13 -8.80 -15.66
C TYR A 193 -4.98 -10.04 -15.46
N TYR A 194 -5.03 -10.88 -16.48
CA TYR A 194 -5.35 -12.30 -16.30
C TYR A 194 -4.19 -12.98 -15.58
N LYS A 195 -4.50 -13.91 -14.67
CA LYS A 195 -3.48 -14.71 -14.00
C LYS A 195 -2.67 -15.48 -15.05
N PRO A 196 -1.33 -15.39 -15.04
CA PRO A 196 -0.50 -16.22 -15.90
C PRO A 196 -0.84 -17.71 -15.79
N GLY A 197 -0.80 -18.39 -16.94
CA GLY A 197 -1.16 -19.80 -17.07
C GLY A 197 -2.67 -20.11 -16.99
N THR A 198 -3.55 -19.12 -16.95
CA THR A 198 -5.02 -19.34 -17.02
C THR A 198 -5.58 -19.04 -18.40
N ASP A 199 -6.77 -19.59 -18.71
CA ASP A 199 -7.46 -19.29 -19.95
C ASP A 199 -8.04 -17.88 -19.91
N ASN A 200 -7.90 -17.11 -21.00
CA ASN A 200 -8.50 -15.78 -21.15
C ASN A 200 -9.72 -15.76 -22.10
N ASN A 201 -10.14 -16.92 -22.61
CA ASN A 201 -11.24 -17.06 -23.57
C ASN A 201 -12.35 -18.01 -23.07
N ASN A 202 -12.45 -18.19 -21.76
CA ASN A 202 -13.46 -19.06 -21.15
C ASN A 202 -14.63 -18.21 -20.63
N ALA A 203 -15.83 -18.41 -21.15
CA ALA A 203 -17.01 -17.65 -20.74
C ALA A 203 -17.49 -17.98 -19.30
N TYR A 204 -17.06 -19.08 -18.71
CA TYR A 204 -17.51 -19.57 -17.40
C TYR A 204 -16.44 -19.50 -16.32
N TYR A 205 -15.22 -19.10 -16.67
CA TYR A 205 -14.10 -18.99 -15.75
C TYR A 205 -13.21 -17.82 -16.14
N HIS A 206 -13.05 -16.88 -15.21
CA HIS A 206 -12.09 -15.78 -15.33
C HIS A 206 -11.24 -15.72 -14.08
N ASN A 207 -9.96 -15.42 -14.22
CA ASN A 207 -9.07 -15.23 -13.08
C ASN A 207 -8.23 -13.96 -13.30
N VAL A 208 -8.62 -12.87 -12.65
CA VAL A 208 -8.08 -11.53 -12.92
C VAL A 208 -7.71 -10.79 -11.64
N GLY A 209 -6.69 -9.95 -11.74
CA GLY A 209 -6.15 -9.15 -10.62
C GLY A 209 -5.78 -7.76 -11.09
N LEU A 210 -5.80 -6.79 -10.18
CA LEU A 210 -5.41 -5.41 -10.45
C LEU A 210 -4.07 -5.13 -9.78
N LEU A 211 -3.08 -4.79 -10.58
CA LEU A 211 -1.72 -4.49 -10.13
C LEU A 211 -1.39 -3.02 -10.35
N ASN A 212 -0.26 -2.58 -9.80
CA ASN A 212 0.29 -1.24 -9.98
C ASN A 212 -0.59 -0.13 -9.39
N THR A 213 -1.11 -0.37 -8.18
CA THR A 213 -2.07 0.48 -7.47
C THR A 213 -1.41 1.39 -6.42
N GLY A 214 -0.08 1.54 -6.48
CA GLY A 214 0.70 2.25 -5.46
C GLY A 214 0.54 1.62 -4.10
N SER A 215 0.04 2.38 -3.12
CA SER A 215 -0.23 1.90 -1.76
C SER A 215 -1.65 1.36 -1.55
N ARG A 216 -2.52 1.43 -2.56
CA ARG A 216 -3.92 1.03 -2.44
C ARG A 216 -4.05 -0.47 -2.63
N ILE A 217 -4.28 -1.17 -1.52
CA ILE A 217 -4.41 -2.64 -1.50
C ILE A 217 -5.83 -3.02 -1.93
N VAL A 218 -5.94 -3.90 -2.93
CA VAL A 218 -7.20 -4.47 -3.39
C VAL A 218 -7.65 -5.54 -2.40
N ARG A 219 -8.91 -5.54 -1.99
CA ARG A 219 -9.49 -6.49 -1.03
C ARG A 219 -10.58 -7.38 -1.59
N GLY A 220 -11.14 -7.01 -2.71
CA GLY A 220 -12.15 -7.80 -3.39
C GLY A 220 -12.27 -7.41 -4.84
N ALA A 221 -12.85 -8.31 -5.60
CA ALA A 221 -13.27 -8.07 -6.96
C ALA A 221 -14.67 -8.66 -7.18
N THR A 222 -15.51 -7.97 -7.95
CA THR A 222 -16.85 -8.44 -8.31
C THR A 222 -17.09 -8.30 -9.82
N ILE A 223 -17.89 -9.22 -10.37
CA ILE A 223 -18.48 -9.10 -11.71
C ILE A 223 -19.98 -9.33 -11.56
N ASP A 224 -20.81 -8.43 -12.09
CA ASP A 224 -22.28 -8.48 -11.90
C ASP A 224 -22.69 -8.64 -10.42
N ASN A 225 -22.01 -7.93 -9.51
CA ASN A 225 -22.19 -7.99 -8.04
C ASN A 225 -21.90 -9.36 -7.41
N ARG A 226 -21.28 -10.29 -8.13
CA ARG A 226 -20.84 -11.59 -7.59
C ARG A 226 -19.36 -11.52 -7.28
N ALA A 227 -19.00 -11.87 -6.04
CA ALA A 227 -17.63 -11.84 -5.57
C ALA A 227 -16.78 -12.94 -6.23
N GLY A 228 -15.57 -12.57 -6.64
CA GLY A 228 -14.51 -13.52 -6.99
C GLY A 228 -13.83 -14.06 -5.73
N GLN A 229 -13.09 -15.16 -5.90
CA GLN A 229 -12.44 -15.87 -4.80
C GLN A 229 -10.92 -15.86 -4.96
N HIS A 230 -10.20 -15.60 -3.87
CA HIS A 230 -8.75 -15.85 -3.83
C HIS A 230 -8.46 -17.35 -3.85
N ARG A 231 -7.53 -17.76 -4.71
CA ARG A 231 -7.09 -19.17 -4.84
C ARG A 231 -5.57 -19.25 -4.79
N GLY A 232 -5.05 -19.48 -3.58
CA GLY A 232 -3.61 -19.54 -3.30
C GLY A 232 -3.01 -18.16 -3.01
N ASP A 233 -1.68 -18.09 -3.02
CA ASP A 233 -0.90 -16.94 -2.58
C ASP A 233 -0.67 -15.90 -3.68
N ASN A 234 -1.71 -15.55 -4.44
CA ASN A 234 -1.62 -14.64 -5.58
C ASN A 234 -2.72 -13.57 -5.58
N PRO A 235 -2.50 -12.42 -6.26
CA PRO A 235 -3.40 -11.26 -6.17
C PRO A 235 -4.63 -11.35 -7.08
N TYR A 236 -4.97 -12.54 -7.59
CA TYR A 236 -6.02 -12.72 -8.60
C TYR A 236 -7.28 -13.34 -8.00
N TYR A 237 -8.43 -12.88 -8.47
CA TYR A 237 -9.74 -13.36 -8.06
C TYR A 237 -10.32 -14.26 -9.15
N ALA A 238 -10.65 -15.49 -8.76
CA ALA A 238 -11.32 -16.47 -9.62
C ALA A 238 -12.85 -16.26 -9.62
N PHE A 239 -13.44 -16.31 -10.80
CA PHE A 239 -14.87 -16.18 -11.04
C PHE A 239 -15.38 -17.41 -11.81
N ASP A 240 -15.95 -18.38 -11.10
CA ASP A 240 -16.46 -19.65 -11.66
C ASP A 240 -17.97 -19.58 -11.94
N PHE A 241 -18.34 -18.66 -12.82
CA PHE A 241 -19.71 -18.55 -13.32
C PHE A 241 -19.74 -17.91 -14.69
N GLY A 242 -20.87 -18.03 -15.35
CA GLY A 242 -21.09 -17.38 -16.63
C GLY A 242 -22.44 -17.74 -17.25
N PRO A 243 -22.61 -17.43 -18.54
CA PRO A 243 -21.59 -16.84 -19.41
C PRO A 243 -21.27 -15.38 -19.06
N ILE A 244 -19.98 -15.03 -19.04
CA ILE A 244 -19.45 -13.66 -18.90
C ILE A 244 -18.69 -13.33 -20.18
N ASP A 245 -19.10 -12.27 -20.87
CA ASP A 245 -18.39 -11.75 -22.04
C ASP A 245 -17.38 -10.67 -21.67
N GLY A 246 -16.53 -10.28 -22.63
CA GLY A 246 -15.51 -9.25 -22.42
C GLY A 246 -16.05 -7.83 -22.17
N ASN A 247 -17.35 -7.58 -22.36
CA ASN A 247 -17.99 -6.28 -22.12
C ASN A 247 -18.47 -6.14 -20.66
N LYS A 248 -18.37 -7.21 -19.87
CA LYS A 248 -18.59 -7.14 -18.42
C LYS A 248 -17.42 -6.46 -17.74
N GLN A 249 -17.73 -5.66 -16.73
CA GLN A 249 -16.73 -5.00 -15.90
C GLN A 249 -16.42 -5.86 -14.69
N VAL A 250 -15.13 -5.96 -14.39
CA VAL A 250 -14.66 -6.31 -13.05
C VAL A 250 -14.54 -5.02 -12.23
N VAL A 251 -15.11 -5.04 -11.03
CA VAL A 251 -15.03 -3.95 -10.05
C VAL A 251 -14.15 -4.40 -8.91
N PHE A 252 -12.96 -3.82 -8.82
CA PHE A 252 -12.03 -4.02 -7.72
C PHE A 252 -12.33 -3.04 -6.58
N THR A 253 -12.34 -3.51 -5.34
CA THR A 253 -12.59 -2.71 -4.14
C THR A 253 -11.32 -2.64 -3.30
N PHE A 254 -10.90 -1.44 -2.92
CA PHE A 254 -9.72 -1.21 -2.10
C PHE A 254 -10.04 -1.25 -0.59
N GLU A 255 -9.00 -1.31 0.25
CA GLU A 255 -9.14 -1.26 1.72
C GLU A 255 -9.89 -0.02 2.25
N ASP A 256 -9.76 1.11 1.56
CA ASP A 256 -10.44 2.37 1.90
C ASP A 256 -11.92 2.42 1.45
N GLY A 257 -12.42 1.34 0.82
CA GLY A 257 -13.77 1.22 0.31
C GLY A 257 -14.00 1.85 -1.07
N THR A 258 -13.00 2.53 -1.64
CA THR A 258 -13.07 3.04 -3.01
C THR A 258 -12.96 1.89 -4.02
N THR A 259 -13.32 2.15 -5.27
CA THR A 259 -13.35 1.13 -6.32
C THR A 259 -12.57 1.53 -7.58
N TYR A 260 -12.22 0.52 -8.37
CA TYR A 260 -11.69 0.67 -9.73
C TYR A 260 -12.39 -0.33 -10.65
N SER A 261 -12.95 0.16 -11.75
CA SER A 261 -13.71 -0.65 -12.71
C SER A 261 -13.00 -0.70 -14.05
N VAL A 262 -12.95 -1.89 -14.65
CA VAL A 262 -12.33 -2.13 -15.95
C VAL A 262 -13.07 -3.24 -16.68
N PHE A 263 -13.19 -3.13 -18.00
CA PHE A 263 -13.79 -4.19 -18.80
C PHE A 263 -12.86 -5.41 -18.84
N LEU A 264 -13.43 -6.61 -18.79
CA LEU A 264 -12.65 -7.85 -18.90
C LEU A 264 -11.80 -7.90 -20.18
N ARG A 265 -12.33 -7.41 -21.30
CA ARG A 265 -11.58 -7.31 -22.57
C ARG A 265 -10.33 -6.41 -22.50
N ASP A 266 -10.27 -5.52 -21.52
CA ASP A 266 -9.14 -4.59 -21.33
C ASP A 266 -8.11 -5.15 -20.32
N CYS A 267 -8.39 -6.29 -19.68
CA CYS A 267 -7.42 -6.99 -18.85
C CYS A 267 -6.33 -7.64 -19.72
N VAL A 268 -5.08 -7.39 -19.37
CA VAL A 268 -3.92 -7.86 -20.14
C VAL A 268 -3.68 -9.34 -19.88
N TYR A 269 -3.50 -10.11 -20.95
CA TYR A 269 -3.08 -11.51 -20.86
C TYR A 269 -1.56 -11.63 -21.02
N GLN A 270 -0.90 -12.26 -20.05
CA GLN A 270 0.50 -12.66 -20.12
C GLN A 270 0.59 -14.15 -19.73
N GLY A 271 0.98 -15.00 -20.68
CA GLY A 271 0.97 -16.46 -20.48
C GLY A 271 2.04 -16.96 -19.50
N SER A 272 3.07 -16.16 -19.24
CA SER A 272 4.21 -16.54 -18.40
C SER A 272 4.31 -15.67 -17.15
N GLU A 273 4.81 -16.29 -16.09
CA GLU A 273 5.14 -15.64 -14.83
C GLU A 273 6.55 -15.01 -14.90
N GLN A 274 6.73 -13.89 -14.21
CA GLN A 274 8.02 -13.24 -14.05
C GLN A 274 8.91 -14.10 -13.14
N MET A 275 10.15 -14.36 -13.58
CA MET A 275 11.16 -15.04 -12.77
C MET A 275 11.99 -14.04 -11.95
N TRP A 276 12.38 -14.46 -10.75
CA TRP A 276 13.03 -13.66 -9.71
C TRP A 276 14.27 -14.38 -9.17
N SER A 277 15.34 -13.64 -8.85
CA SER A 277 16.64 -14.14 -8.35
C SER A 277 17.18 -13.29 -7.21
#